data_AF-A0A975IQ28-F1
#
_entry.id   AF-A0A975IQ28-F1
#
_cell.length_a   1.000
_cell.length_b   1.000
_cell.length_c   1.000
_cell.angle_alpha   90.00
_cell.angle_beta   90.00
_cell.angle_gamma   90.00
#
_symmetry.space_group_name_H-M   'P 1'
#
loop_
_entity.id
_entity.type
_entity.pdbx_description
1 polymer ?
#
loop_
_entity_poly.entity_id
_entity_poly.type
_entity_poly.pdbx_seq_one_letter_code
_entity_poly.pdbx_strand_id
1 'polypeptide(L)'
;MRIGELAARTGVSTRLLRYYEEQGLLDATRTGNGYRDYDEDAVERVERVRRLIDAGVPTAVIHDMLPCLLNGLAATPRIDADVARTLEAHRDQLESRIACLSRSRDAVADYLRRAEPLG
;
A
#
# COMPACT_ATOMS: atom_id res chain seq x y z
N MET A 1 7.72 -14.31 -14.92
CA MET A 1 6.45 -13.67 -15.38
C MET A 1 6.72 -12.32 -16.05
N ARG A 2 6.04 -11.98 -17.15
CA ARG A 2 6.18 -10.65 -17.80
C ARG A 2 5.34 -9.56 -17.11
N ILE A 3 5.69 -8.29 -17.32
CA ILE A 3 4.95 -7.16 -16.71
C ILE A 3 3.45 -7.14 -17.05
N GLY A 4 3.08 -7.55 -18.26
CA GLY A 4 1.66 -7.60 -18.68
C GLY A 4 0.88 -8.70 -17.97
N GLU A 5 1.52 -9.84 -17.73
CA GLU A 5 0.94 -10.95 -16.96
C GLU A 5 0.83 -10.57 -15.47
N LEU A 6 1.86 -9.93 -14.90
CA LEU A 6 1.81 -9.41 -13.53
C LEU A 6 0.68 -8.38 -13.36
N ALA A 7 0.49 -7.50 -14.34
CA ALA A 7 -0.59 -6.53 -14.36
C ALA A 7 -1.98 -7.20 -14.37
N ALA A 8 -2.16 -8.24 -15.19
CA ALA A 8 -3.40 -9.00 -15.25
C ALA A 8 -3.71 -9.71 -13.93
N ARG A 9 -2.69 -10.31 -13.29
CA ARG A 9 -2.85 -11.05 -12.03
C ARG A 9 -3.12 -10.16 -10.83
N THR A 10 -2.54 -8.96 -10.79
CA THR A 10 -2.64 -8.04 -9.65
C THR A 10 -3.71 -6.96 -9.82
N GLY A 11 -4.25 -6.79 -11.04
CA GLY A 11 -5.12 -5.66 -11.38
C GLY A 11 -4.42 -4.30 -11.28
N VAL A 12 -3.08 -4.27 -11.26
CA VAL A 12 -2.27 -3.04 -11.24
C VAL A 12 -1.81 -2.71 -12.65
N SER A 13 -1.96 -1.45 -13.06
CA SER A 13 -1.52 -1.04 -14.40
C SER A 13 0.00 -1.24 -14.57
N THR A 14 0.43 -1.56 -15.78
CA THR A 14 1.87 -1.69 -16.11
C THR A 14 2.65 -0.40 -15.80
N ARG A 15 2.03 0.77 -15.95
CA ARG A 15 2.61 2.05 -15.54
C ARG A 15 2.90 2.08 -14.04
N LEU A 16 1.95 1.64 -13.22
CA LEU A 16 2.12 1.66 -11.78
C LEU A 16 3.10 0.58 -11.30
N LEU A 17 3.16 -0.58 -11.97
CA LEU A 17 4.19 -1.59 -11.72
C LEU A 17 5.60 -1.05 -12.01
N ARG A 18 5.79 -0.29 -13.10
CA ARG A 18 7.08 0.38 -13.38
C ARG A 18 7.43 1.41 -12.32
N TYR A 19 6.44 2.17 -11.86
CA TYR A 19 6.64 3.09 -10.74
C TYR A 19 7.07 2.34 -9.48
N TYR A 20 6.46 1.20 -9.14
CA TYR A 20 6.90 0.39 -8.00
C TYR A 20 8.34 -0.10 -8.17
N GLU A 21 8.73 -0.53 -9.38
CA GLU A 21 10.13 -0.88 -9.69
C GLU A 21 11.08 0.31 -9.49
N GLU A 22 10.72 1.50 -9.97
CA GLU A 22 11.50 2.74 -9.79
C GLU A 22 11.64 3.16 -8.32
N GLN A 23 10.65 2.85 -7.48
CA GLN A 23 10.69 3.11 -6.04
C GLN A 23 11.37 1.99 -5.23
N GLY A 24 11.94 0.97 -5.89
CA GLY A 24 12.53 -0.20 -5.22
C GLY A 24 11.49 -1.11 -4.54
N LEU A 25 10.21 -0.91 -4.84
CA LEU A 25 9.10 -1.66 -4.26
C LEU A 25 8.82 -2.99 -4.95
N LEU A 26 9.42 -3.20 -6.11
CA LEU A 26 9.28 -4.40 -6.93
C LEU A 26 10.59 -4.68 -7.66
N ASP A 27 11.05 -5.92 -7.62
CA ASP A 27 12.29 -6.32 -8.27
C ASP A 27 12.00 -7.09 -9.56
N ALA A 28 12.81 -6.88 -10.60
CA ALA A 28 12.69 -7.57 -11.88
C ALA A 28 14.05 -8.11 -12.31
N THR A 29 14.13 -9.40 -12.61
CA THR A 29 15.33 -10.02 -13.17
C THR A 29 15.36 -9.79 -14.68
N ARG A 30 16.54 -9.55 -15.25
CA ARG A 30 16.70 -9.50 -16.71
C ARG A 30 16.98 -10.90 -17.24
N THR A 31 16.17 -11.38 -18.17
CA THR A 31 16.42 -12.63 -18.88
C THR A 31 17.55 -12.44 -19.91
N GLY A 32 18.18 -13.53 -20.36
CA GLY A 32 19.31 -13.47 -21.32
C GLY A 32 18.98 -12.79 -22.66
N ASN A 33 17.70 -12.61 -22.98
CA ASN A 33 17.18 -11.87 -24.14
C ASN A 33 16.78 -10.41 -23.82
N GLY A 34 17.15 -9.87 -22.66
CA GLY A 34 17.01 -8.46 -22.28
C GLY A 34 15.64 -8.03 -21.74
N TYR A 35 14.66 -8.93 -21.71
CA TYR A 35 13.34 -8.64 -21.15
C TYR A 35 13.33 -8.72 -19.63
N ARG A 36 12.37 -8.02 -19.00
CA ARG A 36 12.09 -8.14 -17.57
C ARG A 36 11.29 -9.39 -17.27
N ASP A 37 11.65 -10.04 -16.18
CA ASP A 37 10.95 -11.19 -15.64
C ASP A 37 10.79 -11.01 -14.13
N TYR A 38 9.56 -11.17 -13.66
CA TYR A 38 9.16 -11.08 -12.26
C TYR A 38 8.94 -12.49 -11.74
N ASP A 39 9.40 -12.75 -10.52
CA ASP A 39 9.19 -14.03 -9.85
C ASP A 39 7.73 -14.17 -9.38
N GLU A 40 7.35 -15.37 -8.94
CA GLU A 40 5.97 -15.70 -8.57
C GLU A 40 5.49 -14.94 -7.33
N ASP A 41 6.41 -14.65 -6.41
CA ASP A 41 6.20 -13.85 -5.19
C ASP A 41 5.93 -12.36 -5.49
N ALA A 42 6.23 -11.89 -6.71
CA ALA A 42 5.94 -10.53 -7.14
C ALA A 42 4.45 -10.19 -7.03
N VAL A 43 3.56 -11.16 -7.22
CA VAL A 43 2.10 -10.95 -7.07
C VAL A 43 1.78 -10.55 -5.64
N GLU A 44 2.21 -11.37 -4.68
CA GLU A 44 1.96 -11.11 -3.26
C GLU A 44 2.61 -9.79 -2.80
N ARG A 45 3.81 -9.51 -3.29
CA ARG A 45 4.51 -8.24 -3.01
C ARG A 45 3.72 -7.04 -3.52
N VAL A 46 3.24 -7.07 -4.77
CA VAL A 46 2.44 -5.98 -5.35
C VAL A 46 1.14 -5.77 -4.59
N GLU A 47 0.46 -6.84 -4.20
CA GLU A 47 -0.77 -6.73 -3.39
C GLU A 47 -0.52 -6.11 -2.01
N ARG A 48 0.58 -6.49 -1.35
CA ARG A 48 0.99 -5.91 -0.05
C ARG A 48 1.32 -4.43 -0.17
N VAL A 49 2.15 -4.07 -1.17
CA VAL A 49 2.49 -2.66 -1.47
C VAL A 49 1.22 -1.85 -1.72
N ARG A 50 0.28 -2.39 -2.51
CA ARG A 50 -0.98 -1.70 -2.82
C ARG A 50 -1.82 -1.45 -1.56
N ARG A 51 -1.97 -2.44 -0.68
CA ARG A 51 -2.71 -2.27 0.58
C ARG A 51 -2.11 -1.17 1.46
N LEU A 52 -0.79 -1.04 1.50
CA LEU A 52 -0.12 0.00 2.27
C LEU A 52 -0.29 1.39 1.65
N ILE A 53 -0.20 1.49 0.32
CA ILE A 53 -0.50 2.74 -0.41
C ILE A 53 -1.96 3.15 -0.20
N ASP A 54 -2.90 2.21 -0.29
CA ASP A 54 -4.32 2.44 -0.04
C ASP A 54 -4.59 2.87 1.41
N ALA A 55 -3.75 2.41 2.35
CA ALA A 55 -3.74 2.86 3.75
C ALA A 55 -3.06 4.23 3.96
N GLY A 56 -2.52 4.85 2.90
CA GLY A 56 -1.88 6.17 2.95
C GLY A 56 -0.41 6.15 3.38
N VAL A 57 0.23 4.99 3.38
CA VAL A 57 1.66 4.86 3.72
C VAL A 57 2.50 5.34 2.53
N PRO A 58 3.45 6.27 2.72
CA PRO A 58 4.34 6.73 1.65
C PRO A 58 5.20 5.59 1.09
N THR A 59 5.48 5.61 -0.21
CA THR A 59 6.30 4.60 -0.88
C THR A 59 7.71 4.47 -0.27
N ALA A 60 8.32 5.56 0.16
CA ALA A 60 9.62 5.55 0.84
C ALA A 60 9.58 4.73 2.14
N VAL A 61 8.51 4.90 2.93
CA VAL A 61 8.29 4.12 4.15
C VAL A 61 8.05 2.65 3.82
N ILE A 62 7.25 2.37 2.79
CA ILE A 62 6.99 0.98 2.35
C ILE A 62 8.29 0.30 1.94
N HIS A 63 9.17 1.01 1.24
CA HIS A 63 10.48 0.52 0.84
C HIS A 63 11.30 0.07 2.06
N ASP A 64 11.35 0.89 3.10
CA ASP A 64 12.10 0.57 4.31
C ASP A 64 11.48 -0.58 5.12
N MET A 65 10.16 -0.78 5.00
CA MET A 65 9.42 -1.88 5.62
C MET A 65 9.51 -3.20 4.84
N LEU A 66 9.90 -3.19 3.56
CA LEU A 66 9.90 -4.38 2.71
C LEU A 66 10.65 -5.58 3.30
N PRO A 67 11.84 -5.44 3.89
CA PRO A 67 12.54 -6.58 4.49
C PRO A 67 11.71 -7.29 5.56
N CYS A 68 10.92 -6.55 6.34
CA CYS A 68 10.02 -7.07 7.36
C CYS A 68 8.75 -7.66 6.77
N LEU A 69 8.24 -7.05 5.70
CA LEU A 69 7.08 -7.57 4.98
C LEU A 69 7.41 -8.93 4.36
N LEU A 70 8.54 -9.04 3.64
CA LEU A 70 8.89 -10.24 2.87
C LEU A 70 9.38 -11.40 3.74
N ASN A 71 10.09 -11.15 4.84
CA ASN A 71 10.69 -12.21 5.67
C ASN A 71 9.86 -12.60 6.91
N GLY A 72 8.64 -12.04 7.04
CA GLY A 72 7.85 -12.16 8.26
C GLY A 72 8.47 -11.40 9.43
N LEU A 73 7.70 -11.19 10.50
CA LEU A 73 8.03 -10.39 11.69
C LEU A 73 9.32 -10.80 12.45
N ALA A 74 10.12 -11.74 11.93
CA ALA A 74 11.43 -12.12 12.45
C ALA A 74 12.48 -10.99 12.35
N ALA A 75 12.29 -10.03 11.45
CA ALA A 75 13.11 -8.83 11.38
C ALA A 75 12.40 -7.67 12.07
N THR A 76 12.94 -7.17 13.19
CA THR A 76 12.55 -5.85 13.70
C THR A 76 13.04 -4.81 12.70
N PRO A 77 12.16 -4.00 12.09
CA PRO A 77 12.58 -2.96 11.18
C PRO A 77 13.47 -1.97 11.93
N ARG A 78 14.71 -1.81 11.47
CA ARG A 78 15.58 -0.72 11.94
C ARG A 78 15.32 0.48 11.05
N ILE A 79 14.43 1.34 11.50
CA ILE A 79 14.18 2.64 10.88
C ILE A 79 14.98 3.71 11.62
N ASP A 80 15.45 4.72 10.91
CA ASP A 80 16.06 5.88 11.55
C ASP A 80 15.00 6.76 12.23
N ALA A 81 15.45 7.73 13.03
CA ALA A 81 14.57 8.62 13.77
C ALA A 81 13.72 9.54 12.88
N ASP A 82 14.17 9.87 11.67
CA ASP A 82 13.43 10.71 10.72
C ASP A 82 12.26 9.95 10.10
N VAL A 83 12.50 8.70 9.69
CA VAL A 83 11.47 7.78 9.21
C VAL A 83 10.44 7.50 10.31
N ALA A 84 10.89 7.27 11.54
CA ALA A 84 10.00 7.07 12.69
C ALA A 84 9.09 8.29 12.92
N ARG A 85 9.64 9.51 12.94
CA ARG A 85 8.86 10.76 13.06
C ARG A 85 7.86 10.92 11.92
N THR A 86 8.26 10.61 10.69
CA THR A 86 7.39 10.69 9.50
C THR A 86 6.21 9.73 9.62
N LEU A 87 6.47 8.50 10.05
CA LEU A 87 5.45 7.49 10.32
C LEU A 87 4.46 7.90 11.41
N GLU A 88 4.96 8.46 12.52
CA GLU A 88 4.13 8.97 13.61
C GLU A 88 3.24 10.12 13.15
N ALA A 89 3.78 11.07 12.38
CA ALA A 89 3.01 12.17 11.82
C ALA A 89 1.91 11.66 10.86
N HIS A 90 2.22 10.66 10.02
CA HIS A 90 1.23 10.03 9.15
C HIS A 90 0.14 9.29 9.93
N ARG A 91 0.51 8.55 10.98
CA ARG A 91 -0.47 7.92 11.89
C ARG A 91 -1.42 8.96 12.47
N ASP A 92 -0.89 10.08 12.98
CA ASP A 92 -1.71 11.12 13.61
C ASP A 92 -2.65 11.82 12.61
N GLN A 93 -2.20 11.98 11.35
CA GLN A 93 -3.05 12.44 10.26
C GLN A 93 -4.18 11.46 9.93
N LEU A 94 -3.89 10.15 9.88
CA LEU A 94 -4.89 9.11 9.65
C LEU A 94 -5.92 9.10 10.79
N GLU A 95 -5.47 9.17 12.04
CA GLU A 95 -6.35 9.20 13.22
C GLU A 95 -7.29 10.41 13.17
N SER A 96 -6.77 11.57 12.79
CA SER A 96 -7.56 12.80 12.62
C SER A 96 -8.63 12.65 11.51
N ARG A 97 -8.29 12.00 10.40
CA ARG A 97 -9.25 11.72 9.31
C ARG A 97 -10.30 10.70 9.73
N ILE A 98 -9.92 9.65 10.43
CA ILE A 98 -10.85 8.63 10.98
C ILE A 98 -11.84 9.29 11.93
N ALA A 99 -11.38 10.16 12.84
CA ALA A 99 -12.26 10.88 13.75
C ALA A 99 -13.26 11.77 13.00
N CYS A 100 -12.82 12.46 11.95
CA CYS A 100 -13.69 13.29 11.12
C CYS A 100 -14.74 12.46 10.37
N LEU A 101 -14.32 11.40 9.69
CA LEU A 101 -15.21 10.51 8.95
C LEU A 101 -16.19 9.78 9.87
N SER A 102 -15.76 9.39 11.06
CA SER A 102 -16.63 8.77 12.07
C SER A 102 -17.71 9.74 12.53
N ARG A 103 -17.36 11.00 12.83
CA ARG A 103 -18.36 12.04 13.16
C ARG A 103 -19.36 12.25 12.02
N SER A 104 -18.88 12.30 10.78
CA SER A 104 -19.75 12.45 9.60
C SER A 104 -20.71 11.26 9.46
N ARG A 105 -20.18 10.03 9.54
CA ARG A 105 -20.99 8.80 9.53
C ARG A 105 -22.05 8.81 10.62
N ASP A 106 -21.67 9.20 11.85
CA ASP A 106 -22.57 9.19 12.99
C ASP A 106 -23.67 10.25 12.84
N ALA A 107 -23.35 11.42 12.27
CA ALA A 107 -24.32 12.46 11.94
C ALA A 107 -25.33 11.99 10.86
N VAL A 108 -24.84 11.33 9.80
CA VAL A 108 -25.71 10.73 8.77
C VAL A 108 -26.59 9.64 9.38
N ALA A 109 -26.03 8.76 10.21
CA ALA A 109 -26.78 7.70 10.88
C ALA A 109 -27.85 8.29 11.82
N ASP A 110 -27.55 9.41 12.49
CA ASP A 110 -28.51 10.10 13.33
C ASP A 110 -29.65 10.73 12.53
N TYR A 111 -29.32 11.38 11.42
CA TYR A 111 -30.33 11.89 10.49
C TYR A 111 -31.25 10.77 10.00
N LEU A 112 -30.69 9.64 9.55
CA LEU A 112 -31.47 8.49 9.07
C LEU A 112 -32.35 7.85 10.14
N ARG A 113 -31.94 7.84 11.42
CA ARG A 113 -32.78 7.35 12.53
C ARG A 113 -34.00 8.25 12.78
N ARG A 114 -33.85 9.55 12.55
CA ARG A 114 -34.91 10.54 12.79
C ARG A 114 -35.80 10.76 11.58
N ALA A 115 -35.27 10.51 10.38
CA ALA A 115 -36.05 10.57 9.16
C ALA A 115 -37.01 9.37 9.12
N GLU A 116 -38.32 9.64 9.10
CA GLU A 116 -39.27 8.61 8.67
C GLU A 116 -39.04 8.36 7.17
N PRO A 117 -38.82 7.10 6.74
CA PRO A 117 -38.70 6.82 5.33
C PRO A 117 -40.03 7.15 4.65
N LEU A 118 -39.98 8.00 3.62
CA LEU A 118 -41.11 8.18 2.72
C LEU A 118 -41.44 6.81 2.13
N GLY A 119 -42.63 6.31 2.47
CA GLY A 119 -43.19 5.06 1.94
C GLY A 119 -43.35 5.08 0.43
#